data_AF-A0A7S4JWD6-F1
#
_entry.id   AF-A0A7S4JWD6-F1
#
_cell.length_a   1.000
_cell.length_b   1.000
_cell.length_c   1.000
_cell.angle_alpha   90.00
_cell.angle_beta   90.00
_cell.angle_gamma   90.00
#
_symmetry.space_group_name_H-M   'P 1'
#
loop_
_entity.id
_entity.type
_entity.pdbx_description
1 polymer ?
#
loop_
_entity_poly.entity_id
_entity_poly.type
_entity_poly.pdbx_seq_one_letter_code
_entity_poly.pdbx_strand_id
1 'polypeptide(L)'
;EREREREREREREKMGKKEEDFSLSPVEYTPSAAIVDMKVQAGKVAIALQNQKIVRFSLDSANFLAEITIPENIFRIFLDPTGTYLIISPTHSPPLLLPFSSSSSPLPLPPPSKILSI
;
A
#
# COMPACT_ATOMS: atom_id res chain seq x y z
N GLU A 1 -1.77 30.34 -48.19
CA GLU A 1 -2.61 29.55 -47.27
C GLU A 1 -1.97 28.20 -46.93
N ARG A 2 -1.73 27.34 -47.94
CA ARG A 2 -1.03 26.04 -47.78
C ARG A 2 0.33 26.09 -47.07
N GLU A 3 1.08 27.17 -47.25
CA GLU A 3 2.42 27.31 -46.66
C GLU A 3 2.37 27.59 -45.15
N ARG A 4 1.37 28.38 -44.71
CA ARG A 4 1.10 28.64 -43.28
C ARG A 4 0.60 27.39 -42.56
N GLU A 5 -0.09 26.51 -43.27
CA GLU A 5 -0.60 25.25 -42.74
C GLU A 5 0.54 24.25 -42.46
N ARG A 6 1.50 24.15 -43.39
CA ARG A 6 2.72 23.35 -43.21
C ARG A 6 3.62 23.87 -42.09
N GLU A 7 3.65 25.18 -41.88
CA GLU A 7 4.42 25.79 -40.80
C GLU A 7 3.82 25.45 -39.42
N ARG A 8 2.48 25.45 -39.30
CA ARG A 8 1.76 25.03 -38.09
C ARG A 8 1.92 23.55 -37.76
N GLU A 9 1.94 22.67 -38.77
CA GLU A 9 2.22 21.25 -38.57
C GLU A 9 3.64 21.03 -38.04
N ARG A 10 4.64 21.72 -38.62
CA ARG A 10 6.03 21.65 -38.14
C ARG A 10 6.20 22.17 -36.71
N GLU A 11 5.45 23.21 -36.33
CA GLU A 11 5.45 23.70 -34.94
C GLU A 11 4.79 22.72 -33.97
N ARG A 12 3.73 22.02 -34.39
CA ARG A 12 3.10 20.95 -33.60
C ARG A 12 3.98 19.73 -33.44
N GLU A 13 4.74 19.36 -34.46
CA GLU A 13 5.72 18.27 -34.38
C GLU A 13 6.94 18.65 -33.52
N LYS A 14 7.36 19.92 -33.55
CA LYS A 14 8.44 20.45 -32.69
C LYS A 14 8.02 20.60 -31.23
N MET A 15 6.75 20.89 -30.96
CA MET A 15 6.13 20.71 -29.65
C MET A 15 5.90 19.21 -29.43
N GLY A 16 7.00 18.45 -29.29
CA GLY A 16 6.95 17.04 -28.92
C GLY A 16 6.00 16.83 -27.73
N LYS A 17 5.33 15.67 -27.68
CA LYS A 17 4.40 15.30 -26.60
C LYS A 17 5.01 15.73 -25.27
N LYS A 18 4.38 16.72 -24.63
CA LYS A 18 4.71 17.13 -23.28
C LYS A 18 4.63 15.86 -22.45
N GLU A 19 5.76 15.35 -21.95
CA GLU A 19 5.73 14.25 -21.00
C GLU A 19 4.83 14.72 -19.86
N GLU A 20 3.76 13.96 -19.60
CA GLU A 20 2.91 14.27 -18.47
C GLU A 20 3.75 13.95 -17.23
N ASP A 21 4.29 14.98 -16.59
CA ASP A 21 5.10 14.89 -15.36
C ASP A 21 4.37 14.16 -14.22
N PHE A 22 3.05 13.99 -14.36
CA PHE A 22 2.17 13.36 -13.40
C PHE A 22 1.18 12.45 -14.12
N SER A 23 1.06 11.21 -13.64
CA SER A 23 0.03 10.28 -14.08
C SER A 23 -0.61 9.60 -12.88
N LEU A 24 -1.88 9.22 -13.05
CA LEU A 24 -2.59 8.35 -12.14
C LEU A 24 -3.03 7.11 -12.93
N SER A 25 -2.56 5.95 -12.49
CA SER A 25 -2.96 4.66 -13.05
C SER A 25 -3.71 3.85 -12.01
N PRO A 26 -4.81 3.17 -12.38
CA PRO A 26 -5.49 2.25 -11.48
C PRO A 26 -4.55 1.09 -11.11
N VAL A 27 -4.66 0.63 -9.86
CA VAL A 27 -4.03 -0.63 -9.44
C VAL A 27 -4.98 -1.76 -9.80
N GLU A 28 -4.50 -2.78 -10.50
CA GLU A 28 -5.28 -3.98 -10.83
C GLU A 28 -5.48 -4.85 -9.58
N TYR A 29 -6.41 -4.43 -8.73
CA TYR A 29 -6.85 -5.19 -7.56
C TYR A 29 -8.30 -4.87 -7.24
N THR A 30 -9.13 -5.90 -7.12
CA THR A 30 -10.53 -5.78 -6.71
C THR A 30 -10.68 -6.26 -5.27
N PRO A 31 -10.88 -5.36 -4.29
CA PRO A 31 -11.07 -5.74 -2.90
C PRO A 31 -12.26 -6.67 -2.71
N SER A 32 -12.10 -7.73 -1.90
CA SER A 32 -13.17 -8.67 -1.59
C SER A 32 -14.21 -8.11 -0.60
N ALA A 33 -13.92 -6.97 0.03
CA ALA A 33 -14.82 -6.19 0.88
C ALA A 33 -14.37 -4.72 0.89
N ALA A 34 -15.15 -3.84 1.52
CA ALA A 34 -14.79 -2.44 1.66
C ALA A 34 -13.44 -2.29 2.41
N ILE A 35 -12.63 -1.35 1.94
CA ILE A 35 -11.33 -1.01 2.55
C ILE A 35 -11.60 -0.24 3.85
N VAL A 36 -10.98 -0.69 4.93
CA VAL A 36 -11.00 -0.03 6.24
C VAL A 36 -9.84 0.96 6.35
N ASP A 37 -8.63 0.50 6.03
CA ASP A 37 -7.42 1.30 6.12
C ASP A 37 -6.39 0.80 5.09
N MET A 38 -5.50 1.70 4.66
CA MET A 38 -4.40 1.39 3.75
C MET A 38 -3.14 2.08 4.25
N LYS A 39 -2.01 1.37 4.14
CA LYS A 39 -0.68 1.91 4.45
C LYS A 39 0.29 1.56 3.34
N VAL A 40 1.06 2.56 2.95
CA VAL A 40 2.16 2.41 1.99
C VAL A 40 3.43 2.86 2.71
N GLN A 41 4.45 2.01 2.76
CA GLN A 41 5.72 2.33 3.40
C GLN A 41 6.82 1.45 2.82
N ALA A 42 7.98 2.03 2.51
CA ALA A 42 9.18 1.28 2.06
C ALA A 42 8.89 0.24 0.95
N GLY A 43 8.22 0.66 -0.12
CA GLY A 43 7.90 -0.21 -1.27
C GLY A 43 6.83 -1.27 -0.96
N LYS A 44 6.11 -1.18 0.15
CA LYS A 44 5.10 -2.15 0.56
C LYS A 44 3.74 -1.50 0.73
N VAL A 45 2.69 -2.22 0.36
CA VAL A 45 1.30 -1.81 0.59
C VAL A 45 0.61 -2.84 1.46
N ALA A 46 -0.01 -2.40 2.55
CA ALA A 46 -0.98 -3.20 3.31
C ALA A 46 -2.36 -2.56 3.21
N ILE A 47 -3.37 -3.39 2.98
CA ILE A 47 -4.78 -3.00 2.89
C ILE A 47 -5.55 -3.84 3.91
N ALA A 48 -6.24 -3.19 4.85
CA ALA A 48 -7.17 -3.84 5.77
C ALA A 48 -8.59 -3.75 5.20
N LEU A 49 -9.32 -4.86 5.23
CA LEU A 49 -10.67 -5.00 4.70
C LEU A 49 -11.70 -5.27 5.80
N GLN A 50 -12.95 -4.88 5.58
CA GLN A 50 -14.05 -5.08 6.55
C GLN A 50 -14.37 -6.54 6.84
N ASN A 51 -14.00 -7.47 5.94
CA ASN A 51 -14.17 -8.91 6.12
C ASN A 51 -13.00 -9.56 6.88
N GLN A 52 -12.34 -8.80 7.76
CA GLN A 52 -11.26 -9.26 8.65
C GLN A 52 -10.02 -9.75 7.89
N LYS A 53 -9.82 -9.27 6.67
CA LYS A 53 -8.67 -9.63 5.84
C LYS A 53 -7.66 -8.49 5.75
N ILE A 54 -6.40 -8.88 5.68
CA ILE A 54 -5.30 -8.00 5.32
C ILE A 54 -4.68 -8.50 4.02
N VAL A 55 -4.58 -7.62 3.04
CA VAL A 55 -3.91 -7.89 1.77
C VAL A 55 -2.61 -7.11 1.70
N ARG A 56 -1.55 -7.77 1.26
CA ARG A 56 -0.20 -7.19 1.17
C ARG A 56 0.33 -7.26 -0.25
N PHE A 57 0.97 -6.18 -0.69
CA PHE A 57 1.67 -6.08 -1.96
C PHE A 57 3.10 -5.60 -1.75
N SER A 58 3.98 -6.03 -2.64
CA SER A 58 5.27 -5.38 -2.88
C SER A 58 5.15 -4.50 -4.11
N LEU A 59 5.47 -3.22 -3.99
CA LEU A 59 5.57 -2.27 -5.09
C LEU A 59 6.85 -2.46 -5.89
N ASP A 60 7.92 -2.97 -5.27
CA ASP A 60 9.20 -3.22 -5.96
C ASP A 60 9.04 -4.26 -7.09
N SER A 61 8.13 -5.20 -6.89
CA SER A 61 7.83 -6.25 -7.85
C SER A 61 6.40 -6.22 -8.38
N ALA A 62 5.60 -5.22 -7.98
CA ALA A 62 4.16 -5.12 -8.24
C ALA A 62 3.36 -6.42 -7.97
N ASN A 63 3.75 -7.21 -6.96
CA ASN A 63 3.19 -8.54 -6.72
C ASN A 63 2.32 -8.58 -5.47
N PHE A 64 1.22 -9.32 -5.58
CA PHE A 64 0.47 -9.82 -4.43
C PHE A 64 1.37 -10.73 -3.60
N LEU A 65 1.52 -10.43 -2.31
CA LEU A 65 2.34 -11.23 -1.41
C LEU A 65 1.49 -12.28 -0.71
N ALA A 66 0.42 -11.83 -0.05
CA ALA A 66 -0.45 -12.72 0.71
C ALA A 66 -1.70 -11.98 1.19
N GLU A 67 -2.73 -12.79 1.46
CA GLU A 67 -3.93 -12.41 2.19
C GLU A 67 -3.96 -13.18 3.51
N ILE A 68 -4.21 -12.49 4.62
CA ILE A 68 -4.29 -13.08 5.96
C ILE A 68 -5.63 -12.71 6.58
N THR A 69 -6.27 -13.70 7.21
CA THR A 69 -7.46 -13.50 8.03
C THR A 69 -7.07 -13.21 9.47
N ILE A 70 -7.68 -12.18 10.04
CA ILE A 70 -7.58 -11.77 11.44
C ILE A 70 -8.81 -12.30 12.17
N PRO A 71 -8.71 -12.77 13.42
CA PRO A 71 -9.84 -13.37 14.14
C PRO A 71 -10.93 -12.36 14.56
N GLU A 72 -10.81 -11.10 14.16
CA GLU A 72 -11.68 -10.00 14.58
C GLU A 72 -11.68 -8.87 13.55
N ASN A 73 -12.66 -7.97 13.65
CA ASN A 73 -12.70 -6.76 12.83
C ASN A 73 -11.47 -5.89 13.08
N ILE A 74 -10.91 -5.37 11.99
CA ILE A 74 -9.73 -4.52 12.01
C ILE A 74 -10.20 -3.07 12.16
N PHE A 75 -9.65 -2.35 13.11
CA PHE A 75 -9.88 -0.91 13.27
C PHE A 75 -8.85 -0.09 12.49
N ARG A 76 -7.57 -0.47 12.57
CA ARG A 76 -6.46 0.26 11.93
C ARG A 76 -5.23 -0.63 11.75
N ILE A 77 -4.36 -0.28 10.79
CA ILE A 77 -3.06 -0.91 10.61
C ILE A 77 -1.92 0.12 10.63
N PHE A 78 -0.72 -0.32 10.99
CA PHE A 78 0.49 0.50 11.01
C PHE A 78 1.68 -0.28 10.45
N LEU A 79 2.43 0.34 9.55
CA LEU A 79 3.73 -0.17 9.13
C LEU A 79 4.81 0.57 9.88
N ASP A 80 5.80 -0.17 10.39
CA ASP A 80 7.02 0.47 10.89
C ASP A 80 7.75 1.17 9.73
N PRO A 81 8.64 2.15 10.00
CA PRO A 81 9.30 2.92 8.94
C PRO A 81 10.08 2.07 7.91
N THR A 82 10.55 0.88 8.31
CA THR A 82 11.24 -0.06 7.41
C THR A 82 10.28 -0.98 6.64
N GLY A 83 9.00 -0.99 7.02
CA GLY A 83 7.96 -1.88 6.50
C GLY A 83 8.24 -3.36 6.80
N THR A 84 9.09 -3.68 7.77
CA THR A 84 9.41 -5.06 8.17
C THR A 84 8.28 -5.67 8.99
N TYR A 85 7.59 -4.85 9.78
CA TYR A 85 6.53 -5.25 10.67
C TYR A 85 5.26 -4.47 10.40
N LEU A 86 4.16 -5.22 10.36
CA LEU A 86 2.80 -4.71 10.34
C LEU A 86 2.22 -4.88 11.74
N ILE A 87 1.80 -3.78 12.33
CA ILE A 87 0.98 -3.77 13.55
C ILE A 87 -0.47 -3.66 13.12
N ILE A 88 -1.31 -4.52 13.68
CA ILE A 88 -2.73 -4.62 13.39
C ILE A 88 -3.45 -4.28 14.68
N SER A 89 -4.40 -3.35 14.63
CA SER A 89 -5.25 -2.99 15.76
C SER A 89 -6.65 -3.58 15.53
N PRO A 90 -7.00 -4.69 16.20
CA PRO A 90 -8.37 -5.19 16.24
C PRO A 90 -9.30 -4.23 16.99
N THR A 91 -10.62 -4.48 16.92
CA THR A 91 -11.63 -3.66 17.62
C THR A 91 -11.69 -3.87 19.13
N HIS A 92 -11.39 -5.06 19.63
CA HIS A 92 -11.55 -5.45 21.03
C HIS A 92 -10.32 -6.16 21.61
N SER A 93 -9.55 -6.89 20.80
CA SER A 93 -8.34 -7.55 21.24
C SER A 93 -7.09 -6.65 21.21
N PRO A 94 -6.03 -7.00 21.98
CA PRO A 94 -4.77 -6.28 21.94
C PRO A 94 -4.15 -6.23 20.53
N PRO A 95 -3.32 -5.23 20.22
CA PRO A 95 -2.64 -5.15 18.94
C PRO A 95 -1.83 -6.40 18.62
N LEU A 96 -1.82 -6.77 17.35
CA LEU A 96 -1.07 -7.89 16.82
C LEU A 96 0.13 -7.38 16.03
N LEU A 97 1.23 -8.11 16.06
CA LEU A 97 2.44 -7.91 15.29
C LEU A 97 2.54 -9.03 14.24
N LEU A 98 2.85 -8.63 13.01
CA LEU A 98 3.02 -9.54 11.89
C LEU A 98 4.26 -9.14 11.08
N PRO A 99 5.26 -10.02 10.90
CA PRO A 99 6.33 -9.77 9.94
C PRO A 99 5.74 -9.67 8.52
N PHE A 100 6.08 -8.61 7.79
CA PHE A 100 5.39 -8.26 6.55
C PHE A 100 5.53 -9.31 5.45
N SER A 101 6.64 -10.04 5.42
CA SER A 101 6.88 -11.14 4.47
C SER A 101 6.31 -12.48 4.93
N SER A 102 5.86 -12.60 6.17
CA SER A 102 5.41 -13.88 6.72
C SER A 102 3.98 -14.22 6.28
N SER A 103 3.73 -15.48 5.89
CA SER A 103 2.39 -16.03 5.73
C SER A 103 1.81 -16.58 7.04
N SER A 104 2.55 -16.51 8.15
CA SER A 104 2.11 -16.99 9.46
C SER A 104 0.98 -16.16 10.05
N SER A 105 0.27 -16.73 11.02
CA SER A 105 -0.68 -15.99 11.84
C SER A 105 0.02 -14.83 12.59
N PRO A 106 -0.65 -13.68 12.76
CA PRO A 106 -0.17 -12.60 13.61
C PRO A 106 -0.02 -13.04 15.07
N LEU A 107 0.95 -12.46 15.77
CA LEU A 107 1.19 -12.70 17.18
C LEU A 107 0.79 -11.48 18.00
N PRO A 108 0.45 -11.61 19.30
CA PRO A 108 0.26 -10.44 20.16
C PRO A 108 1.50 -9.55 20.15
N LEU A 109 1.31 -8.23 20.06
CA LEU A 109 2.41 -7.28 20.17
C LEU A 109 3.08 -7.44 21.56
N PRO A 110 4.41 -7.62 21.62
CA PRO A 110 5.09 -7.74 22.91
C PRO A 110 4.91 -6.46 23.73
N PRO A 111 4.89 -6.55 25.07
CA PRO A 111 4.81 -5.38 25.92
C PRO A 111 6.02 -4.47 25.64
N PRO A 112 5.87 -3.13 25.76
CA PRO A 112 7.00 -2.23 25.66
C PRO A 112 8.02 -2.65 26.71
N SER A 113 9.23 -3.02 26.26
CA SER A 113 10.33 -3.29 27.17
C SER A 113 10.56 -2.01 27.97
N LYS A 114 10.50 -2.10 29.31
CA LYS A 114 10.98 -0.99 30.15
C LYS A 114 12.45 -0.81 29.81
N ILE A 115 12.76 0.19 28.98
CA ILE A 115 14.13 0.66 28.84
C ILE A 115 14.49 1.16 30.24
N LEU A 116 15.29 0.38 30.97
CA LEU A 116 15.93 0.86 32.17
C LEU A 116 16.78 2.05 31.74
N SER A 117 16.30 3.24 32.06
CA SER A 117 17.10 4.45 32.07
C SER A 117 18.32 4.18 32.94
N ILE A 118 19.49 4.14 32.29
CA ILE A 118 20.81 4.10 32.92
C ILE A 118 21.11 5.50 33.46
#